data_AF-A0A3B4YSC5-F1
#
_entry.id   AF-A0A3B4YSC5-F1
#
_cell.length_a   1.000
_cell.length_b   1.000
_cell.length_c   1.000
_cell.angle_alpha   90.00
_cell.angle_beta   90.00
_cell.angle_gamma   90.00
#
_symmetry.space_group_name_H-M   'P 1'
#
loop_
_entity.id
_entity.type
_entity.pdbx_description
1 polymer ?
#
loop_
_entity_poly.entity_id
_entity_poly.type
_entity_poly.pdbx_seq_one_letter_code
_entity_poly.pdbx_strand_id
1 'polypeptide(L)' 'MKAHSSDVVVFVRIRPTANFAQGLIECLPDGKLQESKKGRLRSWSFRLEGVLQNVSQEEVYTRVCRRVVQGALDGYNGRS' A
#
# COMPACT_ATOMS: atom_id res chain seq x y z
N MET A 1 2.56 9.70 -22.81
CA MET A 1 2.20 10.60 -21.68
C MET A 1 2.98 10.12 -20.47
N LYS A 2 4.00 10.86 -20.01
CA LYS A 2 4.71 10.52 -18.76
C LYS A 2 3.73 10.83 -17.63
N ALA A 3 3.24 9.79 -16.93
CA ALA A 3 2.46 9.99 -15.73
C ALA A 3 3.30 10.84 -14.77
N HIS A 4 2.76 11.98 -14.33
CA HIS A 4 3.34 12.76 -13.25
C HIS A 4 3.39 11.86 -12.02
N SER A 5 4.55 11.27 -11.77
CA SER A 5 4.74 10.51 -10.56
C SER A 5 4.88 11.50 -9.42
N SER A 6 4.03 11.39 -8.39
CA SER A 6 4.25 12.10 -7.15
C SER A 6 5.61 11.69 -6.55
N ASP A 7 6.32 12.67 -5.98
CA ASP A 7 7.61 12.46 -5.31
C ASP A 7 7.45 11.58 -4.04
N VAL A 8 6.23 11.53 -3.51
CA VAL A 8 5.86 10.71 -2.35
C VAL A 8 4.88 9.63 -2.80
N VAL A 9 5.15 8.39 -2.37
CA VAL A 9 4.31 7.23 -2.63
C VAL A 9 3.99 6.55 -1.30
N VAL A 10 2.73 6.18 -1.09
CA VAL A 10 2.25 5.62 0.18
C VAL A 10 1.66 4.23 -0.05
N PHE A 11 2.19 3.26 0.70
CA PHE A 11 1.70 1.89 0.73
C PHE A 11 1.31 1.50 2.15
N VAL A 12 0.37 0.57 2.28
CA VAL A 12 0.07 -0.10 3.55
C VAL A 12 0.46 -1.57 3.43
N ARG A 13 1.25 -2.09 4.38
CA ARG A 13 1.56 -3.51 4.48
C ARG A 13 0.81 -4.12 5.65
N ILE A 14 -0.04 -5.10 5.36
CA ILE A 14 -0.75 -5.88 6.37
C ILE A 14 0.11 -7.10 6.71
N ARG A 15 0.49 -7.22 7.99
CA ARG A 15 1.18 -8.39 8.49
C ARG A 15 0.29 -9.64 8.31
N PRO A 16 0.83 -10.76 7.77
CA PRO A 16 0.10 -12.02 7.74
C PRO A 16 -0.36 -12.44 9.14
N THR A 17 -1.64 -12.77 9.27
CA THR A 17 -2.24 -13.23 10.53
C THR A 17 -3.34 -14.25 10.22
N ALA A 18 -3.43 -15.29 11.05
CA ALA A 18 -4.51 -16.28 10.96
C ALA A 18 -5.86 -15.68 11.36
N ASN A 19 -5.85 -14.71 12.28
CA ASN A 19 -7.04 -14.02 12.77
C ASN A 19 -7.12 -12.64 12.13
N PHE A 20 -7.26 -12.61 10.81
CA PHE A 20 -7.50 -11.34 10.13
C PHE A 20 -8.90 -10.82 10.50
N ALA A 21 -9.10 -9.51 10.47
CA ALA A 21 -10.39 -8.92 10.82
C ALA A 21 -11.33 -8.98 9.61
N GLN A 22 -11.64 -10.19 9.13
CA GLN A 22 -12.56 -10.40 8.01
C GLN A 22 -13.91 -9.75 8.33
N GLY A 23 -14.40 -8.93 7.40
CA GLY A 23 -15.65 -8.17 7.57
C GLY A 23 -15.52 -6.89 8.39
N LEU A 24 -14.29 -6.49 8.73
CA LEU A 24 -13.93 -5.15 9.21
C LEU A 24 -13.00 -4.45 8.23
N ILE A 25 -11.96 -5.14 7.75
CA ILE A 25 -10.96 -4.60 6.83
C ILE A 25 -11.13 -5.24 5.46
N GLU A 26 -11.35 -4.41 4.44
CA GLU A 26 -11.49 -4.81 3.05
C GLU A 26 -10.41 -4.13 2.20
N CYS A 27 -9.64 -4.95 1.47
CA CYS A 27 -8.61 -4.47 0.54
C CYS A 27 -9.20 -4.53 -0.87
N LEU A 28 -9.44 -3.37 -1.47
CA LEU A 28 -10.03 -3.26 -2.80
C LEU A 28 -8.96 -3.23 -3.90
N PRO A 29 -9.28 -3.63 -5.14
CA PRO A 29 -8.31 -3.77 -6.23
C PRO A 29 -7.65 -2.45 -6.67
N ASP A 30 -8.26 -1.31 -6.35
CA ASP A 30 -7.81 0.05 -6.71
C ASP A 30 -6.81 0.65 -5.71
N GLY A 31 -6.25 -0.17 -4.79
CA GLY A 31 -5.40 0.33 -3.72
C GLY A 31 -6.18 1.03 -2.61
N LYS A 32 -7.51 0.92 -2.61
CA LYS A 32 -8.36 1.46 -1.56
C LYS A 32 -8.46 0.47 -0.40
N LEU A 33 -8.19 0.96 0.80
CA LEU A 33 -8.41 0.24 2.05
C LEU A 33 -9.69 0.74 2.69
N GLN A 34 -10.63 -0.15 2.97
CA GLN A 34 -11.90 0.20 3.59
C GLN A 34 -12.03 -0.48 4.95
N GLU A 35 -12.42 0.31 5.95
CA GLU A 35 -12.88 -0.20 7.23
C GLU A 35 -14.40 -0.04 7.32
N SER A 36 -15.12 -1.15 7.44
CA SER A 36 -16.58 -1.16 7.57
C SER A 36 -17.01 -2.29 8.48
N LYS A 37 -17.84 -1.98 9.49
CA LYS A 37 -18.45 -3.01 10.36
C LYS A 37 -19.95 -3.08 10.05
N LYS A 38 -20.45 -4.27 9.73
CA LYS A 38 -21.91 -4.51 9.62
C LYS A 38 -22.61 -4.00 10.88
N GLY A 39 -23.55 -3.06 10.71
CA GLY A 39 -24.33 -2.45 11.80
C GLY A 39 -23.80 -1.12 12.36
N ARG A 40 -22.66 -0.58 11.89
CA ARG A 40 -22.22 0.80 12.20
C ARG A 40 -22.47 1.75 11.02
N LEU A 41 -22.93 2.96 11.31
CA LEU A 41 -23.12 4.05 10.35
C LEU A 41 -21.81 4.67 9.80
N ARG A 42 -20.66 4.36 10.40
CA ARG A 42 -19.37 4.95 10.02
C ARG A 42 -18.51 3.91 9.31
N SER A 43 -18.13 4.24 8.08
CA SER A 43 -17.10 3.55 7.32
C SER A 43 -15.96 4.52 7.03
N TRP A 44 -14.73 4.01 7.00
CA TRP A 44 -13.55 4.76 6.61
C TRP A 44 -13.02 4.20 5.31
N SER A 45 -12.53 5.07 4.43
CA SER A 45 -11.85 4.63 3.23
C SER A 45 -10.61 5.45 2.96
N PHE A 46 -9.51 4.76 2.68
CA PHE A 46 -8.21 5.35 2.40
C PHE A 46 -7.82 5.00 0.97
N ARG A 47 -7.40 6.00 0.20
CA ARG A 47 -6.86 5.80 -1.14
C ARG A 47 -5.34 5.85 -1.05
N LEU A 48 -4.69 4.79 -1.50
CA LEU A 48 -3.25 4.58 -1.40
C LEU A 48 -2.73 4.13 -2.78
N GLU A 49 -1.41 4.11 -2.96
CA GLU A 49 -0.81 3.55 -4.18
C GLU A 49 -0.98 2.02 -4.20
N GLY A 50 -1.01 1.39 -3.02
CA GLY A 50 -1.32 -0.02 -2.91
C GLY A 50 -1.42 -0.52 -1.47
N VAL A 51 -2.15 -1.62 -1.32
CA VAL A 51 -2.24 -2.40 -0.09
C VAL A 51 -1.56 -3.75 -0.33
N LEU A 52 -0.60 -4.09 0.52
CA LEU A 52 0.24 -5.27 0.44
C LEU A 52 -0.17 -6.26 1.54
N GLN A 53 -1.00 -7.24 1.18
CA GLN A 53 -1.49 -8.27 2.11
C GLN A 53 -0.89 -9.64 1.75
N ASN A 54 -0.36 -10.35 2.75
CA ASN A 54 0.22 -11.70 2.57
C ASN A 54 1.33 -11.79 1.51
N VAL A 55 2.07 -10.70 1.30
CA VAL A 55 3.19 -10.64 0.35
C VAL A 55 4.53 -10.95 1.01
N SER A 56 5.45 -11.50 0.23
CA SER A 56 6.85 -11.73 0.65
C SER A 56 7.60 -10.42 0.86
N GLN A 57 8.76 -10.48 1.53
CA GLN A 57 9.64 -9.32 1.68
C GLN A 57 10.20 -8.85 0.33
N GLU A 58 10.49 -9.78 -0.57
CA GLU A 58 10.97 -9.50 -1.93
C GLU A 58 9.94 -8.70 -2.74
N GLU A 59 8.66 -9.05 -2.62
CA GLU A 59 7.58 -8.33 -3.30
C GLU A 59 7.43 -6.89 -2.75
N VAL A 60 7.56 -6.71 -1.43
CA VAL A 60 7.56 -5.38 -0.81
C VAL A 60 8.72 -4.54 -1.33
N TYR A 61 9.93 -5.10 -1.38
CA TYR A 61 11.10 -4.40 -1.92
C TYR A 61 10.87 -3.99 -3.38
N THR A 62 10.38 -4.93 -4.20
CA THR A 62 10.14 -4.72 -5.62
C THR A 62 9.13 -3.61 -5.89
N ARG A 63 8.05 -3.53 -5.10
CA ARG A 63 6.99 -2.53 -5.27
C ARG A 63 7.31 -1.17 -4.65
N VAL A 64 7.98 -1.16 -3.48
CA VAL A 64 8.16 0.07 -2.69
C VAL A 64 9.57 0.64 -2.85
N CYS A 65 10.59 -0.18 -2.65
CA CYS A 65 11.97 0.28 -2.53
C CYS A 65 12.68 0.40 -3.88
N ARG A 66 12.38 -0.49 -4.84
CA ARG A 66 13.12 -0.61 -6.10
C ARG A 66 13.26 0.73 -6.82
N ARG A 67 12.18 1.50 -6.90
CA ARG A 67 12.16 2.80 -7.57
C ARG A 67 13.01 3.85 -6.84
N VAL A 68 12.98 3.83 -5.50
CA VAL A 68 13.78 4.73 -4.66
C VAL A 68 15.27 4.44 -4.83
N VAL A 69 15.66 3.15 -4.84
CA VAL A 69 17.04 2.71 -5.04
C VAL A 69 17.52 3.05 -6.46
N GLN A 70 16.69 2.84 -7.49
CA GLN A 70 17.01 3.25 -8.86
C GLN A 70 17.23 4.76 -8.96
N GLY A 71 16.35 5.56 -8.34
CA GLY A 71 16.54 7.01 -8.26
C GLY A 71 17.86 7.41 -7.60
N ALA A 72 18.31 6.68 -6.57
CA ALA A 72 19.60 6.93 -5.94
C ALA A 72 20.79 6.67 -6.89
N LEU A 73 20.69 5.67 -7.77
CA LEU A 73 21.71 5.44 -8.81
C LEU A 73 21.73 6.56 -9.86
N ASP A 74 20.59 7.19 -10.11
CA ASP A 74 20.46 8.34 -11.00
C ASP A 74 20.82 9.69 -10.31
N GLY A 75 21.25 9.65 -9.04
CA GLY A 75 21.69 10.83 -8.27
C GLY A 75 20.58 11.53 -7.47
N TYR A 76 19.39 10.95 -7.37
CA TYR A 76 18.29 11.48 -6.55
C TYR A 76 18.37 10.98 -5.11
N ASN A 77 18.10 11.87 -4.16
CA ASN A 77 17.91 11.46 -2.76
C ASN A 77 16.58 10.70 -2.63
N GLY A 78 16.58 9.63 -1.82
CA GLY A 78 15.41 8.79 -1.62
C GLY A 78 15.35 8.22 -0.21
N ARG A 79 14.14 8.11 0.35
CA ARG A 79 13.88 7.46 1.64
C ARG A 79 12.67 6.54 1.51
N SER A 80 12.86 5.28 1.88
CA SER A 80 11.82 4.23 1.93
C SER A 80 11.48 3.86 3.36
#